data_AF-A0AAU4GHD2-F1
#
_entry.id   AF-A0AAU4GHD2-F1
#
_cell.length_a   1.000
_cell.length_b   1.000
_cell.length_c   1.000
_cell.angle_alpha   90.00
_cell.angle_beta   90.00
_cell.angle_gamma   90.00
#
_symmetry.space_group_name_H-M   'P 1'
#
loop_
_entity.id
_entity.type
_entity.pdbx_description
1 polymer ?
#
loop_
_entity_poly.entity_id
_entity_poly.type
_entity_poly.pdbx_seq_one_letter_code
_entity_poly.pdbx_strand_id
1 'polypeptide(L)' 'MCLIRPRRVEEHALPLENARAQAVYGRPSAVNRLLVLNAEPRPGRVTVLLLREAIGF' A
#
# COMPACT_ATOMS: atom_id res chain seq x y z
N MET A 1 0.36 -19.96 -9.65
CA MET A 1 -0.59 -18.81 -9.66
C MET A 1 -0.45 -18.11 -8.31
N CYS A 2 0.44 -17.12 -8.20
CA CYS A 2 0.79 -16.47 -6.93
C CYS A 2 -0.31 -15.46 -6.55
N LEU A 3 -1.19 -15.82 -5.62
CA LEU A 3 -2.11 -14.86 -4.99
C LEU A 3 -1.30 -14.00 -4.01
N ILE A 4 -0.83 -12.84 -4.46
CA ILE A 4 -0.15 -11.86 -3.61
C ILE A 4 -1.22 -11.14 -2.77
N ARG A 5 -1.81 -11.83 -1.80
CA ARG A 5 -2.60 -11.18 -0.75
C ARG A 5 -1.64 -10.65 0.31
N PRO A 6 -1.60 -9.34 0.58
CA PRO A 6 -0.66 -8.76 1.53
C PRO A 6 -1.09 -9.01 2.98
N ARG A 7 -1.05 -10.27 3.45
CA ARG A 7 -1.54 -10.67 4.78
C ARG A 7 -1.06 -9.77 5.92
N ARG A 8 0.20 -9.32 5.89
CA ARG A 8 0.74 -8.40 6.89
C ARG A 8 -0.02 -7.06 6.94
N VAL A 9 -0.40 -6.51 5.79
CA VAL A 9 -1.15 -5.26 5.74
C VAL A 9 -2.58 -5.48 6.26
N GLU A 10 -3.27 -6.51 5.75
CA GLU A 10 -4.68 -6.76 6.07
C GLU A 10 -4.90 -7.27 7.49
N GLU A 11 -4.06 -8.18 7.98
CA GLU A 11 -4.27 -8.90 9.24
C GLU A 11 -3.54 -8.25 10.43
N HIS A 12 -2.57 -7.36 10.18
CA HIS A 12 -1.78 -6.76 11.25
C HIS A 12 -1.80 -5.22 11.22
N ALA A 13 -1.40 -4.60 10.11
CA ALA A 13 -1.31 -3.13 10.06
C ALA A 13 -2.68 -2.45 10.04
N LEU A 14 -3.61 -2.93 9.20
CA LEU A 14 -4.92 -2.32 9.02
C LEU A 14 -5.76 -2.33 10.31
N PRO A 15 -5.84 -3.41 11.11
CA PRO A 15 -6.60 -3.39 12.36
C PRO A 15 -6.08 -2.37 13.38
N LEU A 16 -4.74 -2.27 13.52
CA LEU A 16 -4.11 -1.31 14.43
C LEU A 16 -4.37 0.13 13.99
N GLU A 17 -4.22 0.40 12.69
CA GLU A 17 -4.46 1.71 12.14
C GLU A 17 -5.95 2.08 12.16
N ASN A 18 -6.84 1.10 11.99
CA ASN A 18 -8.28 1.30 12.12
C ASN A 18 -8.66 1.69 13.55
N ALA A 19 -8.09 1.03 14.56
CA ALA A 19 -8.30 1.40 15.96
C ALA A 19 -7.80 2.84 16.25
N ARG A 20 -6.62 3.20 15.74
CA ARG A 20 -6.07 4.55 15.87
C ARG A 20 -6.94 5.60 15.17
N ALA A 21 -7.33 5.36 13.92
CA ALA A 21 -8.15 6.29 13.12
C ALA A 21 -9.56 6.46 13.69
N GLN A 22 -10.15 5.39 14.23
CA GLN A 22 -11.42 5.48 14.93
C GLN A 22 -11.32 6.35 16.19
N ALA A 23 -10.23 6.24 16.96
CA ALA A 23 -10.02 7.06 18.16
C ALA A 23 -9.76 8.54 17.86
N VAL A 24 -9.02 8.86 16.78
CA VAL A 24 -8.64 10.24 16.45
C VAL A 24 -9.65 10.95 15.54
N TYR A 25 -10.20 10.23 14.56
CA TYR A 25 -11.02 10.80 13.48
C TYR A 25 -12.46 10.27 13.45
N GLY A 26 -12.80 9.28 14.28
CA GLY A 26 -14.14 8.67 14.30
C GLY A 26 -14.50 7.90 13.03
N ARG A 27 -13.51 7.55 12.19
CA ARG A 27 -13.71 6.90 10.89
C ARG A 27 -12.80 5.68 10.74
N PRO A 28 -13.25 4.64 10.03
CA PRO A 28 -12.42 3.48 9.76
C PRO A 28 -11.34 3.76 8.72
N SER A 29 -10.27 2.97 8.78
CA SER A 29 -9.17 2.94 7.82
C SER A 29 -9.44 1.95 6.70
N ALA A 30 -8.89 2.21 5.51
CA ALA A 30 -9.02 1.34 4.34
C ALA A 30 -7.75 1.34 3.50
N VAL A 31 -7.44 0.18 2.89
CA VAL A 31 -6.33 0.04 1.94
C VAL A 31 -6.85 0.30 0.53
N ASN A 32 -6.78 1.57 0.09
CA ASN A 32 -7.34 1.96 -1.21
C ASN A 32 -6.39 1.72 -2.39
N ARG A 33 -5.07 1.78 -2.14
CA ARG A 33 -4.03 1.58 -3.15
C ARG A 33 -2.88 0.81 -2.51
N LEU A 34 -2.42 -0.24 -3.17
CA LEU A 34 -1.33 -1.08 -2.70
C LEU A 34 -0.38 -1.38 -3.85
N LEU A 35 0.91 -1.11 -3.62
CA LEU A 35 1.99 -1.49 -4.52
C LEU A 35 2.86 -2.55 -3.82
N VAL A 36 3.08 -3.68 -4.48
CA VAL A 36 3.98 -4.73 -3.99
C VAL A 36 5.12 -4.90 -4.98
N LEU A 37 6.35 -4.62 -4.52
CA LEU A 37 7.58 -4.91 -5.24
C LEU A 37 8.19 -6.18 -4.67
N ASN A 38 8.05 -7.30 -5.38
CA ASN A 38 8.59 -8.59 -4.96
C ASN A 38 9.95 -8.82 -5.60
N ALA A 39 10.95 -9.16 -4.78
CA ALA A 39 12.28 -9.61 -5.19
C ALA A 39 12.87 -8.77 -6.34
N GLU A 40 13.56 -7.68 -6.02
CA GLU A 40 14.31 -6.92 -7.01
C GLU A 40 15.72 -7.55 -7.15
N PRO A 41 15.99 -8.40 -8.17
CA PRO A 41 17.24 -9.16 -8.24
C PRO A 41 18.47 -8.29 -8.51
N ARG A 42 18.28 -7.03 -8.91
CA ARG A 42 19.33 -6.05 -9.11
C ARG A 42 18.84 -4.70 -8.58
N PRO A 43 19.56 -4.03 -7.66
CA PRO A 43 19.15 -2.73 -7.13
C PRO A 43 19.01 -1.70 -8.26
N GLY A 44 17.94 -0.92 -8.24
CA GLY A 44 17.72 0.21 -9.16
C GLY A 44 17.09 -0.16 -10.51
N ARG A 45 16.51 -1.36 -10.65
CA ARG A 45 15.81 -1.77 -11.88
C ARG A 45 14.40 -1.17 -11.93
N VAL A 46 13.81 -0.85 -10.78
CA VAL A 46 12.45 -0.32 -10.71
C VAL A 46 12.46 1.11 -10.20
N THR A 47 12.00 2.04 -11.04
CA THR A 47 11.62 3.40 -10.62
C THR A 47 10.11 3.50 -10.60
N VAL A 48 9.53 3.86 -9.46
CA VAL A 48 8.09 4.05 -9.29
C VAL A 48 7.77 5.53 -9.29
N LEU A 49 6.95 5.98 -10.25
CA LEU A 49 6.42 7.34 -10.32
C LEU A 49 4.94 7.30 -9.97
N LEU A 50 4.54 8.00 -8.90
CA LEU A 50 3.14 8.19 -8.53
C LEU A 50 2.71 9.61 -8.87
N LEU A 51 1.92 9.75 -9.92
CA LEU A 51 1.56 11.04 -10.50
C LEU A 51 0.05 11.24 -10.45
N ARG A 52 -0.36 12.47 -10.15
CA ARG A 52 -1.78 12.87 -10.17
C ARG A 52 -2.22 13.35 -11.54
N GLU A 53 -1.26 13.79 -12.35
CA GLU A 53 -1.44 14.43 -13.64
C GLU A 53 -0.40 13.89 -14.61
N ALA A 54 -0.64 14.07 -15.91
CA ALA A 54 0.22 13.54 -16.96
C ALA A 54 1.61 14.20 -16.95
N ILE A 55 2.65 13.40 -17.18
CA ILE A 55 4.02 13.86 -17.41
C ILE A 55 4.35 13.76 -18.91
N GLY A 56 3.77 14.66 -19.70
CA GLY A 56 3.99 14.70 -21.14
C GLY A 56 3.09 15.74 -21.81
N PHE A 57 3.43 16.07 -23.06
CA PHE A 57 2.57 16.82 -23.97
C PHE A 57 1.62 15.87 -24.72
#